data_AF-A0ABD5TKN2-F1
#
_entry.id   AF-A0ABD5TKN2-F1
#
_cell.length_a   1.000
_cell.length_b   1.000
_cell.length_c   1.000
_cell.angle_alpha   90.00
_cell.angle_beta   90.00
_cell.angle_gamma   90.00
#
_symmetry.space_group_name_H-M   'P 1'
#
loop_
_entity.id
_entity.type
_entity.pdbx_description
1 polymer ?
#
loop_
_entity_poly.entity_id
_entity_poly.type
_entity_poly.pdbx_seq_one_letter_code
_entity_poly.pdbx_strand_id
1 'polypeptide(L)'
;MSVRTALRQNPVFLVAFILVGLWLIATVVDVLSSMGSFAYANWVGQSGTAGVIGVAVLGVVGLYLLLLFANLGQPDPVPDRFPPEE
;
A
#
# COMPACT_ATOMS: atom_id res chain seq x y z
N MET A 1 8.29 -7.52 -6.98
CA MET A 1 9.58 -6.96 -7.38
C MET A 1 10.48 -6.90 -6.16
N SER A 2 11.75 -7.24 -6.29
CA SER A 2 12.74 -6.94 -5.24
C SER A 2 13.12 -5.46 -5.30
N VAL A 3 13.41 -4.83 -4.15
CA VAL A 3 13.92 -3.45 -4.08
C VAL A 3 15.16 -3.26 -4.96
N ARG A 4 16.03 -4.28 -5.02
CA ARG A 4 17.22 -4.28 -5.88
C ARG A 4 16.85 -4.21 -7.37
N THR A 5 15.81 -4.92 -7.77
CA THR A 5 15.31 -4.92 -9.15
C THR A 5 14.68 -3.58 -9.49
N ALA A 6 13.87 -3.02 -8.58
CA ALA A 6 13.22 -1.73 -8.76
C ALA A 6 14.24 -0.60 -8.96
N LEU A 7 15.31 -0.56 -8.14
CA LEU A 7 16.41 0.40 -8.30
C LEU A 7 17.09 0.33 -9.67
N ARG A 8 17.22 -0.87 -10.24
CA ARG A 8 17.93 -1.10 -11.51
C ARG A 8 17.05 -0.87 -12.73
N GLN A 9 15.77 -1.26 -12.67
CA GLN A 9 14.86 -1.22 -13.81
C GLN A 9 14.03 0.07 -13.86
N ASN A 10 13.53 0.54 -12.72
CA ASN A 10 12.68 1.73 -12.67
C ASN A 10 12.80 2.46 -11.30
N PRO A 11 13.88 3.25 -11.10
CA PRO A 11 14.13 3.94 -9.85
C PRO A 11 13.08 5.01 -9.53
N VAL A 12 12.46 5.63 -10.56
CA VAL A 12 11.40 6.63 -10.38
C VAL A 12 10.18 6.01 -9.73
N PHE A 13 9.77 4.82 -10.19
CA PHE A 13 8.68 4.09 -9.58
C PHE A 13 8.96 3.76 -8.11
N LEU A 14 10.19 3.34 -7.78
CA LEU A 14 10.57 3.06 -6.40
C LEU A 14 10.48 4.31 -5.51
N VAL A 15 10.95 5.47 -6.00
CA VAL A 15 10.84 6.74 -5.26
C VAL A 15 9.36 7.09 -5.03
N ALA A 16 8.52 6.99 -6.06
CA ALA A 16 7.10 7.22 -5.94
C ALA A 16 6.45 6.27 -4.92
N PHE A 17 6.81 4.98 -4.97
CA PHE A 17 6.33 3.97 -4.03
C PHE A 17 6.70 4.32 -2.58
N ILE A 18 7.93 4.77 -2.33
CA ILE A 18 8.38 5.20 -1.00
C ILE A 18 7.60 6.44 -0.54
N LEU A 19 7.43 7.44 -1.41
CA LEU A 19 6.68 8.66 -1.07
C LEU A 19 5.22 8.35 -0.72
N VAL A 20 4.56 7.48 -1.49
CA VAL A 20 3.20 7.01 -1.19
C VAL A 20 3.17 6.23 0.13
N GLY A 21 4.17 5.38 0.38
CA GLY A 21 4.30 4.66 1.65
C GLY A 21 4.45 5.60 2.86
N LEU A 22 5.28 6.63 2.73
CA LEU A 22 5.45 7.67 3.76
C LEU A 22 4.16 8.46 3.98
N TRP A 23 3.48 8.86 2.90
CA TRP A 23 2.19 9.55 2.98
C TRP A 23 1.14 8.69 3.69
N LEU A 24 1.10 7.39 3.41
CA LEU A 24 0.15 6.48 4.06
C LEU A 24 0.43 6.36 5.56
N ILE A 25 1.70 6.27 5.96
CA ILE A 25 2.10 6.27 7.38
C ILE A 25 1.69 7.59 8.06
N ALA A 26 1.97 8.73 7.42
CA ALA A 26 1.57 10.04 7.95
C ALA A 26 0.05 10.13 8.13
N THR A 27 -0.72 9.63 7.16
CA THR A 27 -2.19 9.60 7.22
C THR A 27 -2.68 8.73 8.38
N VAL A 28 -2.05 7.57 8.64
CA VAL A 28 -2.39 6.74 9.81
C VAL A 28 -2.12 7.49 11.11
N VAL A 29 -0.99 8.19 11.22
CA VAL A 29 -0.67 9.03 12.38
C VAL A 29 -1.70 10.14 12.56
N ASP A 30 -2.11 10.81 11.49
CA ASP A 30 -3.13 11.85 11.53
C ASP A 30 -4.48 11.31 12.02
N VAL A 31 -4.90 10.15 11.53
CA VAL A 31 -6.15 9.50 11.98
C VAL A 31 -6.07 9.15 13.46
N LEU A 32 -4.96 8.55 13.90
CA LEU A 32 -4.76 8.19 15.31
C LEU A 32 -4.66 9.43 16.22
N SER A 33 -4.10 10.53 15.73
CA SER A 33 -3.95 11.77 16.50
C SER A 33 -5.27 12.53 16.61
N SER A 34 -6.12 12.38 15.59
CA SER A 34 -7.35 13.14 15.50
C SER A 34 -8.57 12.35 15.99
N MET A 35 -8.47 11.02 16.16
CA MET A 35 -9.59 10.21 16.63
C MET A 35 -10.09 10.67 18.01
N GLY A 36 -11.41 10.85 18.13
CA GLY A 36 -12.05 11.24 19.38
C GLY A 36 -12.30 10.06 20.32
N SER A 37 -13.10 10.32 21.36
CA SER A 37 -13.43 9.32 22.38
C SER A 37 -14.22 8.13 21.80
N PHE A 38 -14.07 6.97 22.45
CA PHE A 38 -14.91 5.78 22.22
C PHE A 38 -16.24 5.83 23.00
N ALA A 39 -16.43 6.83 23.87
CA ALA A 39 -17.65 6.99 24.64
C ALA A 39 -18.83 7.36 23.74
N TYR A 40 -20.02 6.80 24.03
CA TYR A 40 -21.25 6.92 23.24
C TYR A 40 -21.87 8.34 23.17
N ALA A 41 -21.16 9.38 23.60
CA ALA A 41 -21.64 10.76 23.51
C ALA A 41 -21.18 11.38 22.17
N ASN A 42 -22.13 11.70 21.29
CA ASN A 42 -21.92 12.33 19.98
C ASN A 42 -21.14 11.45 18.97
N TRP A 43 -21.82 10.43 18.43
CA TRP A 43 -21.29 9.48 17.43
C TRP A 43 -21.01 10.08 16.05
N VAL A 44 -21.54 11.28 15.77
CA VAL A 44 -21.44 11.92 14.46
C VAL A 44 -20.13 12.70 14.36
N GLY A 45 -19.27 12.29 13.42
CA GLY A 45 -17.98 12.94 13.17
C GLY A 45 -16.80 12.07 13.58
N GLN A 46 -15.84 12.67 14.29
CA GLN A 46 -14.54 12.10 14.58
C GLN A 46 -14.55 11.16 15.79
N SER A 47 -15.35 10.10 15.73
CA SER A 47 -15.43 9.10 16.81
C SER A 47 -14.24 8.16 16.83
N GLY A 48 -13.88 7.64 18.01
CA GLY A 48 -12.80 6.65 18.16
C GLY A 48 -13.03 5.40 17.29
N THR A 49 -14.29 4.94 17.22
CA THR A 49 -14.69 3.80 16.39
C THR A 49 -14.45 4.05 14.90
N ALA A 50 -14.80 5.24 14.39
CA ALA A 50 -14.54 5.61 13.01
C ALA A 50 -13.03 5.71 12.72
N GLY A 51 -12.25 6.21 13.68
CA GLY A 51 -10.78 6.22 13.60
C GLY A 51 -10.19 4.82 13.44
N VAL A 52 -10.62 3.85 14.26
CA VAL A 52 -10.16 2.45 14.17
C VAL A 52 -10.49 1.83 12.82
N ILE A 53 -11.72 2.05 12.32
CA ILE A 53 -12.13 1.58 10.99
C ILE A 53 -11.26 2.22 9.90
N GLY A 54 -11.00 3.52 10.00
CA GLY A 54 -10.12 4.25 9.08
C GLY A 54 -8.70 3.66 9.05
N VAL A 55 -8.11 3.38 10.21
CA VAL A 55 -6.79 2.74 10.32
C VAL A 55 -6.80 1.34 9.71
N ALA A 56 -7.86 0.55 9.94
CA ALA A 56 -7.99 -0.77 9.35
C ALA A 56 -8.03 -0.71 7.82
N VAL A 57 -8.80 0.23 7.25
CA VAL A 57 -8.85 0.45 5.79
C VAL A 57 -7.49 0.88 5.25
N LEU A 58 -6.81 1.82 5.91
CA LEU A 58 -5.45 2.23 5.52
C LEU A 58 -4.46 1.06 5.58
N GLY A 59 -4.60 0.16 6.56
CA GLY A 59 -3.83 -1.07 6.64
C GLY A 59 -4.05 -2.01 5.45
N VAL A 60 -5.30 -2.19 5.02
CA VAL A 60 -5.64 -2.97 3.82
C VAL A 60 -5.05 -2.34 2.57
N VAL A 61 -5.13 -1.01 2.42
CA VAL A 61 -4.52 -0.28 1.31
C VAL A 61 -3.00 -0.45 1.30
N GLY A 62 -2.35 -0.31 2.46
CA GLY A 62 -0.92 -0.54 2.61
C GLY A 62 -0.50 -1.96 2.23
N LEU A 63 -1.26 -2.97 2.69
CA LEU A 63 -1.03 -4.36 2.32
C LEU A 63 -1.19 -4.57 0.80
N TYR A 64 -2.24 -4.01 0.20
CA TYR A 64 -2.46 -4.08 -1.24
C TYR A 64 -1.30 -3.47 -2.03
N LEU A 65 -0.78 -2.31 -1.62
CA LEU A 65 0.39 -1.68 -2.24
C LEU A 65 1.63 -2.57 -2.16
N LEU A 66 1.88 -3.21 -1.02
CA LEU A 66 3.00 -4.15 -0.86
C LEU A 66 2.86 -5.36 -1.79
N LEU A 67 1.65 -5.94 -1.88
CA LEU A 67 1.38 -7.05 -2.79
C LEU A 67 1.54 -6.65 -4.25
N LEU A 68 1.07 -5.46 -4.62
CA LEU A 68 1.23 -4.93 -5.96
C LEU A 68 2.72 -4.75 -6.31
N PHE A 69 3.49 -4.13 -5.41
CA PHE A 69 4.95 -4.04 -5.55
C PHE A 69 5.60 -5.42 -5.69
N ALA A 70 5.15 -6.42 -4.93
CA ALA A 70 5.64 -7.80 -4.99
C ALA A 70 5.36 -8.47 -6.34
N ASN A 71 4.22 -8.19 -6.99
CA ASN A 71 3.84 -8.80 -8.26
C ASN A 71 4.44 -8.10 -9.50
N LEU A 72 4.69 -6.79 -9.46
CA LEU A 72 5.24 -6.02 -10.60
C LEU A 72 6.62 -6.48 -11.14
N GLY A 73 7.29 -7.39 -10.45
CA GLY A 73 8.59 -7.92 -10.90
C GLY A 73 8.51 -9.32 -11.51
N GLN A 74 7.31 -9.89 -11.63
CA GLN A 74 7.14 -11.16 -12.33
C GLN A 74 7.21 -10.89 -13.83
N PRO A 75 8.02 -11.63 -14.60
CA PRO A 75 8.00 -11.53 -16.04
C PRO A 75 6.61 -11.94 -16.54
N ASP A 76 6.07 -11.17 -17.49
CA ASP A 76 4.89 -11.59 -18.23
C ASP A 76 5.14 -12.97 -18.86
N PRO A 77 4.10 -13.81 -19.04
CA PRO A 77 4.24 -15.05 -19.77
C PRO A 77 4.76 -14.74 -21.17
N VAL A 78 6.03 -15.06 -21.41
CA VAL A 78 6.63 -14.94 -22.74
C VAL A 78 5.95 -16.00 -23.61
N PRO A 79 5.54 -15.68 -24.85
CA PRO A 79 5.03 -16.69 -25.77
C PRO A 79 6.03 -17.83 -25.87
N ASP A 80 5.53 -19.07 -25.85
CA ASP A 80 6.37 -20.24 -26.12
C ASP A 80 7.11 -20.00 -27.44
N ARG A 81 8.43 -20.23 -27.42
CA ARG A 81 9.23 -20.08 -28.63
C ARG A 81 8.75 -21.10 -29.66
N PHE A 82 8.35 -20.59 -30.82
CA PHE A 82 8.08 -21.42 -31.98
C PHE A 82 9.27 -21.33 -32.96
N PRO A 83 9.75 -22.45 -33.51
CA PRO A 83 9.31 -23.83 -33.29
C PRO A 83 9.87 -24.42 -31.97
N PRO A 84 9.22 -25.46 -31.40
CA PRO A 84 9.75 -26.17 -30.25
C PRO A 84 11.12 -26.79 -30.60
N GLU A 85 12.13 -26.54 -29.75
CA GLU A 85 13.39 -27.28 -29.81
C GLU A 85 13.12 -28.69 -29.24
N GLU A 86 13.52 -29.73 -29.99
CA GLU A 86 13.24 -31.16 -29.71
C GLU A 86 13.57 -31.62 -28.28
#